data_AF-A0A2A5T8M8-F1
#
_entry.id   AF-A0A2A5T8M8-F1
#
_cell.length_a   1.000
_cell.length_b   1.000
_cell.length_c   1.000
_cell.angle_alpha   90.00
_cell.angle_beta   90.00
_cell.angle_gamma   90.00
#
_symmetry.space_group_name_H-M   'P 1'
#
loop_
_entity.id
_entity.type
_entity.pdbx_description
1 polymer ?
#
loop_
_entity_poly.entity_id
_entity_poly.type
_entity_poly.pdbx_seq_one_letter_code
_entity_poly.pdbx_strand_id
1 'polypeptide(L)'
;MKMSKNGQRRDKMLLNKVEIVNKITVEEIRILSNYSQKEFSEKIGIPFGTYRKKARGEIGFWASEIAKISEQFNVPIEKIKV
;
A
#
# COMPACT_ATOMS: atom_id res chain seq x y z
N MET A 1 33.34 -6.55 -21.55
CA MET A 1 33.10 -7.75 -20.73
C MET A 1 32.42 -7.33 -19.44
N LYS A 2 31.41 -8.10 -19.00
CA LYS A 2 30.41 -7.78 -17.96
C LYS A 2 31.02 -7.38 -16.62
N MET A 3 30.36 -6.46 -15.89
CA MET A 3 30.04 -6.69 -14.47
C MET A 3 28.67 -6.10 -14.11
N SER A 4 27.87 -6.99 -13.52
CA SER A 4 26.50 -6.84 -13.06
C SER A 4 26.46 -6.10 -11.72
N LYS A 5 25.52 -5.18 -11.53
CA LYS A 5 25.05 -4.75 -10.21
C LYS A 5 23.61 -5.23 -10.01
N ASN A 6 23.46 -6.54 -9.87
CA ASN A 6 22.28 -7.16 -9.27
C ASN A 6 22.29 -6.84 -7.77
N GLY A 7 21.25 -6.16 -7.28
CA GLY A 7 21.12 -5.91 -5.84
C GLY A 7 19.77 -5.39 -5.32
N GLN A 8 18.79 -5.07 -6.16
CA GLN A 8 17.46 -4.65 -5.71
C GLN A 8 16.43 -5.02 -6.79
N ARG A 9 15.63 -6.07 -6.58
CA ARG A 9 14.31 -6.34 -7.22
C ARG A 9 13.89 -7.81 -7.11
N ARG A 10 14.01 -8.42 -5.94
CA ARG A 10 13.38 -9.73 -5.71
C ARG A 10 12.68 -9.67 -4.36
N ASP A 11 11.37 -9.90 -4.41
CA ASP A 11 10.46 -10.17 -3.30
C ASP A 11 9.96 -8.98 -2.48
N LYS A 12 8.82 -8.41 -2.94
CA LYS A 12 7.62 -8.07 -2.13
C LYS A 12 6.58 -7.37 -3.01
N MET A 13 5.81 -8.16 -3.76
CA MET A 13 4.55 -7.69 -4.35
C MET A 13 3.63 -8.91 -4.51
N LEU A 14 2.97 -9.29 -3.41
CA LEU A 14 2.02 -10.40 -3.41
C LEU A 14 0.73 -10.06 -4.17
N LEU A 15 0.40 -8.77 -4.30
CA LEU A 15 -0.81 -8.30 -4.97
C LEU A 15 -0.86 -8.64 -6.47
N ASN A 16 0.27 -8.70 -7.17
CA ASN A 16 0.28 -9.01 -8.61
C ASN A 16 -0.11 -10.46 -8.96
N LYS A 17 -0.33 -11.33 -7.95
CA LYS A 17 -0.74 -12.74 -8.13
C LYS A 17 -2.07 -13.07 -7.46
N VAL A 18 -2.81 -12.08 -6.98
CA VAL A 18 -4.07 -12.28 -6.25
C VAL A 18 -5.19 -11.52 -6.96
N GLU A 19 -6.28 -12.22 -7.28
CA GLU A 19 -7.49 -11.60 -7.80
C GLU A 19 -8.31 -10.99 -6.64
N ILE A 20 -8.51 -9.68 -6.68
CA ILE A 20 -9.31 -8.96 -5.69
C ILE A 20 -10.79 -9.06 -6.09
N VAL A 21 -11.44 -10.14 -5.65
CA VAL A 21 -12.86 -10.41 -5.94
C VAL A 21 -13.76 -9.39 -5.22
N ASN A 22 -13.52 -9.14 -3.93
CA ASN A 22 -14.27 -8.22 -3.08
C ASN A 22 -13.51 -6.91 -2.80
N LYS A 23 -14.16 -5.92 -2.20
CA LYS A 23 -13.44 -4.71 -1.74
C LYS A 23 -12.42 -5.06 -0.65
N ILE A 24 -11.28 -4.38 -0.66
CA ILE A 24 -10.16 -4.55 0.27
C ILE A 24 -9.89 -3.25 1.03
N THR A 25 -9.61 -3.33 2.32
CA THR A 25 -9.28 -2.17 3.16
C THR A 25 -7.82 -1.73 2.98
N VAL A 26 -7.53 -0.47 3.31
CA VAL A 26 -6.15 0.04 3.31
C VAL A 26 -5.24 -0.74 4.26
N GLU A 27 -5.78 -1.25 5.37
CA GLU A 27 -5.03 -2.09 6.30
C GLU A 27 -4.67 -3.46 5.69
N GLU A 28 -5.62 -4.12 5.03
CA GLU A 28 -5.36 -5.39 4.34
C GLU A 28 -4.33 -5.22 3.23
N ILE A 29 -4.42 -4.13 2.44
CA ILE A 29 -3.40 -3.79 1.43
C ILE A 29 -2.01 -3.71 2.08
N ARG A 30 -1.90 -3.01 3.22
CA ARG A 30 -0.63 -2.91 3.97
C ARG A 30 -0.12 -4.29 4.41
N ILE A 31 -0.99 -5.10 5.01
CA ILE A 31 -0.64 -6.43 5.55
C ILE A 31 -0.20 -7.35 4.42
N LEU A 32 -0.96 -7.44 3.33
CA LEU A 32 -0.64 -8.26 2.16
C LEU A 32 0.62 -7.80 1.44
N SER A 33 0.91 -6.50 1.49
CA SER A 33 2.15 -5.94 0.95
C SER A 33 3.35 -6.11 1.91
N ASN A 34 3.12 -6.69 3.09
CA ASN A 34 4.13 -6.96 4.12
C ASN A 34 4.92 -5.70 4.53
N TYR A 35 4.18 -4.63 4.80
CA TYR A 35 4.70 -3.37 5.35
C TYR A 35 4.23 -3.16 6.80
N SER A 36 5.13 -2.65 7.63
CA SER A 36 4.76 -2.04 8.90
C SER A 36 3.94 -0.77 8.66
N GLN A 37 3.23 -0.31 9.69
CA GLN A 37 2.46 0.95 9.59
C GLN A 37 3.34 2.16 9.27
N LYS A 38 4.58 2.17 9.79
CA LYS A 38 5.55 3.25 9.53
C LYS A 38 6.00 3.24 8.08
N GLU A 39 6.50 2.11 7.57
CA GLU A 39 6.96 2.01 6.18
C GLU A 39 5.82 2.29 5.19
N PHE A 40 4.61 1.83 5.48
CA PHE A 40 3.45 2.11 4.64
C PHE A 40 3.12 3.60 4.60
N SER A 41 3.14 4.28 5.75
CA SER A 41 2.91 5.73 5.83
C SER A 41 3.94 6.54 5.04
N GLU A 42 5.22 6.15 5.10
CA GLU A 42 6.30 6.74 4.32
C GLU A 42 6.09 6.49 2.82
N LYS A 43 5.69 5.27 2.46
CA LYS A 43 5.44 4.87 1.06
C LYS A 43 4.31 5.66 0.40
N ILE A 44 3.23 5.95 1.13
CA ILE A 44 2.09 6.74 0.62
C ILE A 44 2.25 8.25 0.85
N GLY A 45 3.33 8.66 1.55
CA GLY A 45 3.68 10.05 1.77
C GLY A 45 2.78 10.77 2.78
N ILE A 46 2.40 10.11 3.88
CA ILE A 46 1.67 10.75 4.99
C ILE A 46 2.41 10.58 6.31
N PRO A 47 2.25 11.50 7.28
CA PRO A 47 2.87 11.35 8.59
C PRO A 47 2.40 10.07 9.30
N PHE A 48 3.31 9.37 9.98
CA PHE A 48 2.98 8.13 10.70
C PHE A 48 1.84 8.30 11.71
N GLY A 49 1.82 9.40 12.46
CA GLY A 49 0.73 9.72 13.38
C GLY A 49 -0.62 9.85 12.67
N THR A 50 -0.63 10.48 11.50
CA THR A 50 -1.82 10.60 10.65
C THR A 50 -2.30 9.25 10.17
N TYR A 51 -1.39 8.39 9.68
CA TYR A 51 -1.73 7.02 9.28
C TYR A 51 -2.35 6.23 10.44
N ARG A 52 -1.79 6.31 11.65
CA ARG A 52 -2.33 5.58 12.81
C ARG A 52 -3.76 5.99 13.14
N LYS A 53 -4.09 7.28 13.10
CA LYS A 53 -5.46 7.76 13.32
C LYS A 53 -6.41 7.25 12.24
N LYS A 54 -5.98 7.25 10.98
CA LYS A 54 -6.74 6.70 9.85
C LYS A 54 -6.98 5.20 9.97
N ALA A 55 -5.94 4.43 10.30
CA ALA A 55 -6.03 2.98 10.48
C ALA A 55 -6.98 2.58 11.64
N ARG A 56 -7.13 3.44 12.64
CA ARG A 56 -8.09 3.25 13.75
C ARG A 56 -9.52 3.73 13.44
N GLY A 57 -9.74 4.35 12.27
CA GLY A 57 -11.02 4.95 11.92
C GLY A 57 -11.33 6.26 12.64
N GLU A 58 -10.37 6.89 13.32
CA GLU A 58 -10.56 8.19 13.98
C GLU A 58 -10.76 9.33 12.95
N ILE A 59 -10.14 9.18 11.77
CA ILE A 59 -10.27 10.08 10.63
C ILE A 59 -10.29 9.27 9.33
N GLY A 60 -11.02 9.73 8.31
CA GLY A 60 -11.08 9.05 7.01
C GLY A 60 -9.83 9.26 6.14
N PHE A 61 -9.62 8.38 5.16
CA PHE A 61 -8.65 8.60 4.08
C PHE A 61 -9.20 9.61 3.06
N TRP A 62 -8.34 10.49 2.56
CA TRP A 62 -8.70 11.44 1.52
C TRP A 62 -8.62 10.78 0.15
N ALA A 63 -9.42 11.27 -0.80
CA ALA A 63 -9.43 10.74 -2.17
C ALA A 63 -8.03 10.73 -2.82
N SER A 64 -7.22 11.75 -2.57
CA SER A 64 -5.84 11.82 -3.06
C SER A 64 -4.90 10.77 -2.44
N GLU A 65 -5.14 10.37 -1.18
CA GLU A 65 -4.39 9.30 -0.54
C GLU A 65 -4.77 7.94 -1.12
N ILE A 66 -6.06 7.75 -1.43
CA ILE A 66 -6.57 6.52 -2.08
C ILE A 66 -6.05 6.38 -3.50
N ALA A 67 -6.02 7.47 -4.27
CA ALA A 67 -5.40 7.47 -5.59
C ALA A 67 -3.92 7.05 -5.51
N LYS A 68 -3.15 7.58 -4.55
CA LYS A 68 -1.75 7.16 -4.33
C LYS A 68 -1.63 5.69 -3.94
N ILE A 69 -2.50 5.19 -3.06
CA ILE A 69 -2.49 3.77 -2.68
C ILE A 69 -2.78 2.89 -3.91
N SER A 70 -3.78 3.26 -4.72
CA SER A 70 -4.11 2.57 -5.96
C SER A 70 -2.90 2.46 -6.89
N GLU A 71 -2.23 3.59 -7.15
CA GLU A 71 -1.05 3.65 -8.03
C GLU A 71 0.14 2.85 -7.48
N GLN A 72 0.46 3.01 -6.18
CA GLN A 72 1.64 2.39 -5.58
C GLN A 72 1.52 0.87 -5.43
N PHE A 73 0.31 0.39 -5.15
CA PHE A 73 0.06 -1.01 -4.83
C PHE A 73 -0.68 -1.77 -5.93
N ASN A 74 -0.97 -1.10 -7.05
CA ASN A 74 -1.66 -1.66 -8.21
C ASN A 74 -3.03 -2.27 -7.82
N VAL A 75 -3.80 -1.52 -7.01
CA VAL A 75 -5.15 -1.91 -6.56
C VAL A 75 -6.16 -0.94 -7.17
N PRO A 76 -7.15 -1.41 -7.97
CA PRO A 76 -8.14 -0.51 -8.54
C PRO A 76 -8.89 0.29 -7.48
N ILE A 77 -9.09 1.59 -7.70
CA ILE A 77 -9.68 2.53 -6.73
C ILE A 77 -11.05 2.02 -6.24
N GLU A 78 -11.88 1.51 -7.14
CA GLU A 78 -13.22 0.99 -6.86
C GLU A 78 -13.23 -0.24 -5.95
N LYS A 79 -12.08 -0.94 -5.86
CA LYS A 79 -11.87 -2.07 -4.96
C LYS A 79 -11.37 -1.64 -3.59
N ILE A 80 -10.94 -0.39 -3.39
CA ILE A 80 -10.47 0.08 -2.08
C ILE A 80 -11.66 0.47 -1.21
N LYS A 81 -11.78 -0.16 -0.04
CA LYS A 81 -12.75 0.18 1.01
C LYS A 81 -12.10 1.16 1.98
N VAL A 82 -12.75 2.30 2.16
CA VAL A 82 -12.38 3.38 3.08
C VAL A 82 -13.50 3.71 4.03
#